data_AF-A0A1Q6DI82-F1
#
_entry.id   AF-A0A1Q6DI82-F1
#
_cell.length_a   1.000
_cell.length_b   1.000
_cell.length_c   1.000
_cell.angle_alpha   90.00
_cell.angle_beta   90.00
_cell.angle_gamma   90.00
#
_symmetry.space_group_name_H-M   'P 1'
#
loop_
_entity.id
_entity.type
_entity.pdbx_description
1 polymer ?
#
loop_
_entity_poly.entity_id
_entity_poly.type
_entity_poly.pdbx_seq_one_letter_code
_entity_poly.pdbx_strand_id
1 'polypeptide(L)'
;MTGQKIGHAVSFSLLWKANFGQKKWEAACAHMVKKLGFIIVTHGDIGNALLEVARYILGRPLDNFTAVKVPFMSELKGRPEADVSAPFAAREQMIRQGINDAGKKMDQVDGTVILTDVLGGTGFNVSWELMSHDAGAVIAGVNLPMVLKAAEIKTTDPVAAAAELVDRSCRAIVCRSSAR
;
A
#
# COMPACT_ATOMS: atom_id res chain seq x y z
N MET A 1 -15.16 26.53 -50.09
CA MET A 1 -13.83 26.83 -49.50
C MET A 1 -13.99 26.75 -48.00
N THR A 2 -13.45 25.69 -47.42
CA THR A 2 -13.69 25.20 -46.07
C THR A 2 -12.93 26.02 -45.03
N GLY A 3 -13.67 26.54 -44.05
CA GLY A 3 -13.13 27.26 -42.88
C GLY A 3 -12.45 26.30 -41.90
N GLN A 4 -11.28 26.74 -41.45
CA GLN A 4 -10.38 26.07 -40.52
C GLN A 4 -10.92 26.21 -39.08
N LYS A 5 -11.33 25.08 -38.46
CA LYS A 5 -11.57 25.00 -37.00
C LYS A 5 -10.26 24.59 -36.32
N ILE A 6 -9.64 25.52 -35.60
CA ILE A 6 -8.51 25.25 -34.70
C ILE A 6 -9.11 25.12 -33.29
N GLY A 7 -8.97 23.93 -32.70
CA GLY A 7 -9.68 23.48 -31.51
C GLY A 7 -9.23 24.12 -30.19
N HIS A 8 -10.22 24.47 -29.37
CA HIS A 8 -10.14 24.93 -27.99
C HIS A 8 -9.55 23.89 -27.03
N ALA A 9 -8.24 23.92 -26.77
CA ALA A 9 -7.66 23.13 -25.66
C ALA A 9 -6.64 23.89 -24.79
N VAL A 10 -6.32 25.15 -25.10
CA VAL A 10 -5.25 25.89 -24.39
C VAL A 10 -5.79 26.85 -23.32
N SER A 11 -7.12 26.98 -23.16
CA SER A 11 -7.66 28.12 -22.39
C SER A 11 -7.94 27.86 -20.90
N PHE A 12 -8.14 26.62 -20.45
CA PHE A 12 -8.63 26.42 -19.06
C PHE A 12 -7.53 26.51 -17.97
N SER A 13 -6.32 25.99 -18.21
CA SER A 13 -5.26 25.98 -17.19
C SER A 13 -4.57 27.34 -16.99
N LEU A 14 -4.50 28.15 -18.05
CA LEU A 14 -3.91 29.49 -18.02
C LEU A 14 -4.84 30.50 -17.31
N LEU A 15 -6.15 30.41 -17.53
CA LEU A 15 -7.14 31.27 -16.87
C LEU A 15 -7.25 31.01 -15.36
N TRP A 16 -7.01 29.78 -14.91
CA TRP A 16 -7.10 29.43 -13.49
C TRP A 16 -5.82 29.75 -12.70
N LYS A 17 -4.63 29.58 -13.32
CA LYS A 17 -3.33 30.06 -12.79
C LYS A 17 -3.32 31.57 -12.51
N ALA A 18 -4.05 32.35 -13.31
CA ALA A 18 -4.10 33.81 -13.18
C ALA A 18 -4.91 34.29 -11.96
N ASN A 19 -5.90 33.52 -11.48
CA ASN A 19 -6.80 33.93 -10.40
C ASN A 19 -6.36 33.44 -9.00
N PHE A 20 -5.63 32.34 -8.92
CA PHE A 20 -5.10 31.80 -7.67
C PHE A 20 -3.58 31.79 -7.77
N GLY A 21 -2.95 32.85 -7.25
CA GLY A 21 -1.51 33.09 -7.38
C GLY A 21 -0.65 31.82 -7.24
N GLN A 22 0.40 31.73 -8.04
CA GLN A 22 1.19 30.53 -8.36
C GLN A 22 1.38 29.50 -7.22
N LYS A 23 1.65 29.94 -5.99
CA LYS A 23 1.75 29.06 -4.81
C LYS A 23 0.46 28.30 -4.46
N LYS A 24 -0.71 28.92 -4.58
CA LYS A 24 -2.02 28.27 -4.36
C LYS A 24 -2.35 27.28 -5.47
N TRP A 25 -1.97 27.58 -6.70
CA TRP A 25 -2.09 26.65 -7.83
C TRP A 25 -1.16 25.44 -7.67
N GLU A 26 0.11 25.65 -7.32
CA GLU A 26 1.05 24.55 -7.06
C GLU A 26 0.60 23.67 -5.89
N ALA A 27 0.03 24.25 -4.82
CA ALA A 27 -0.56 23.51 -3.71
C ALA A 27 -1.84 22.73 -4.09
N ALA A 28 -2.69 23.29 -4.95
CA ALA A 28 -3.89 22.62 -5.46
C ALA A 28 -3.56 21.50 -6.47
N CYS A 29 -2.52 21.68 -7.30
CA CYS A 29 -2.01 20.63 -8.18
C CYS A 29 -1.25 19.53 -7.43
N ALA A 30 -0.55 19.88 -6.33
CA ALA A 30 0.05 18.88 -5.44
C ALA A 30 -1.01 17.97 -4.81
N HIS A 31 -2.23 18.47 -4.57
CA HIS A 31 -3.41 17.70 -4.16
C HIS A 31 -4.07 16.88 -5.29
N MET A 32 -3.54 16.92 -6.52
CA MET A 32 -4.06 16.15 -7.68
C MET A 32 -3.12 15.03 -8.15
N VAL A 33 -2.02 14.76 -7.44
CA VAL A 33 -1.17 13.62 -7.77
C VAL A 33 -1.80 12.37 -7.17
N LYS A 34 -2.41 11.56 -8.03
CA LYS A 34 -2.97 10.29 -7.57
C LYS A 34 -1.88 9.39 -7.01
N LYS A 35 -2.08 8.87 -5.80
CA LYS A 35 -1.06 8.09 -5.09
C LYS A 35 -1.66 6.82 -4.48
N LEU A 36 -0.92 5.71 -4.56
CA LEU A 36 -1.32 4.47 -3.89
C LEU A 36 -0.83 4.44 -2.44
N GLY A 37 -1.68 3.95 -1.54
CA GLY A 37 -1.32 3.57 -0.17
C GLY A 37 -0.90 2.11 -0.10
N PHE A 38 0.06 1.81 0.78
CA PHE A 38 0.56 0.46 0.99
C PHE A 38 0.46 0.07 2.46
N ILE A 39 -0.24 -1.04 2.74
CA ILE A 39 -0.34 -1.60 4.09
C ILE A 39 0.41 -2.92 4.12
N ILE A 40 1.42 -3.03 4.97
CA ILE A 40 2.19 -4.27 5.17
C ILE A 40 1.63 -5.01 6.38
N VAL A 41 0.94 -6.13 6.17
CA VAL A 41 0.28 -6.93 7.22
C VAL A 41 1.06 -8.22 7.44
N THR A 42 1.82 -8.30 8.52
CA THR A 42 2.76 -9.43 8.75
C THR A 42 2.77 -9.87 10.20
N HIS A 43 3.16 -11.12 10.44
CA HIS A 43 3.43 -11.62 11.78
C HIS A 43 4.60 -10.91 12.44
N GLY A 44 4.50 -10.70 13.76
CA GLY A 44 5.56 -10.05 14.51
C GLY A 44 5.89 -8.66 13.99
N ASP A 45 7.18 -8.32 13.94
CA ASP A 45 7.65 -6.99 13.53
C ASP A 45 8.21 -6.93 12.10
N ILE A 46 7.99 -7.99 11.29
CA ILE A 46 8.55 -8.12 9.94
C ILE A 46 8.21 -6.89 9.07
N GLY A 47 6.97 -6.43 9.10
CA GLY A 47 6.52 -5.30 8.31
C GLY A 47 7.21 -3.99 8.68
N ASN A 48 7.41 -3.72 9.99
CA ASN A 48 8.15 -2.53 10.42
C ASN A 48 9.62 -2.62 10.03
N ALA A 49 10.25 -3.79 10.22
CA ALA A 49 11.63 -4.02 9.83
C ALA A 49 11.84 -3.82 8.31
N LEU A 50 10.92 -4.31 7.47
CA LEU A 50 10.94 -4.06 6.03
C LEU A 50 10.86 -2.57 5.70
N LEU A 51 9.97 -1.82 6.35
CA LEU A 51 9.83 -0.37 6.14
C LEU A 51 11.07 0.40 6.61
N GLU A 52 11.66 0.01 7.74
CA GLU A 52 12.88 0.63 8.27
C GLU A 52 14.04 0.45 7.28
N VAL A 53 14.27 -0.77 6.80
CA VAL A 53 15.30 -1.06 5.80
C VAL A 53 15.03 -0.32 4.49
N ALA A 54 13.78 -0.28 4.03
CA ALA A 54 13.42 0.43 2.80
C ALA A 54 13.67 1.95 2.91
N ARG A 55 13.31 2.58 4.03
CA ARG A 55 13.60 4.00 4.30
C ARG A 55 15.10 4.28 4.31
N TYR A 56 15.87 3.40 4.93
CA TYR A 56 17.33 3.50 4.95
C TYR A 56 17.93 3.46 3.53
N ILE A 57 17.53 2.46 2.73
CA ILE A 57 18.04 2.30 1.36
C ILE A 57 17.64 3.48 0.45
N LEU A 58 16.39 3.94 0.56
CA LEU A 58 15.87 5.01 -0.29
C LEU A 58 16.28 6.42 0.17
N GLY A 59 16.81 6.56 1.40
CA GLY A 59 17.23 7.84 1.95
C GLY A 59 16.09 8.85 2.15
N ARG A 60 14.84 8.39 2.26
CA ARG A 60 13.64 9.25 2.41
C ARG A 60 12.53 8.56 3.20
N PRO A 61 11.62 9.33 3.83
CA PRO A 61 10.43 8.76 4.46
C PRO A 61 9.48 8.13 3.42
N LEU A 62 8.66 7.21 3.91
CA LEU A 62 7.65 6.47 3.14
C LEU A 62 6.27 6.76 3.72
N ASP A 63 5.73 7.94 3.43
CA ASP A 63 4.51 8.47 4.07
C ASP A 63 3.22 7.76 3.62
N ASN A 64 3.26 7.08 2.47
CA ASN A 64 2.15 6.26 1.95
C ASN A 64 2.32 4.77 2.29
N PHE A 65 3.11 4.45 3.31
CA PHE A 65 3.31 3.09 3.80
C PHE A 65 2.99 3.01 5.28
N THR A 66 2.30 1.95 5.70
CA THR A 66 2.08 1.63 7.10
C THR A 66 2.22 0.13 7.31
N ALA A 67 2.73 -0.30 8.46
CA ALA A 67 2.76 -1.71 8.84
C ALA A 67 1.70 -2.00 9.91
N VAL A 68 1.03 -3.15 9.77
CA VAL A 68 0.08 -3.70 10.75
C VAL A 68 0.64 -5.03 11.24
N LYS A 69 0.91 -5.09 12.54
CA LYS A 69 1.39 -6.31 13.19
C LYS A 69 0.23 -7.28 13.37
N VAL A 70 0.41 -8.48 12.85
CA VAL A 70 -0.39 -9.65 13.19
C VAL A 70 0.21 -10.24 14.48
N PRO A 71 -0.50 -10.18 15.62
CA PRO A 71 0.06 -10.63 16.90
C PRO A 71 0.19 -12.17 16.95
N PHE A 72 1.16 -12.64 17.73
CA PHE A 72 1.25 -14.06 18.09
C PHE A 72 0.17 -14.43 19.09
N MET A 73 -0.27 -15.69 19.08
CA MET A 73 -1.30 -16.16 20.01
C MET A 73 -0.90 -15.96 21.48
N SER A 74 0.39 -16.09 21.80
CA SER A 74 0.94 -15.84 23.14
C SER A 74 0.88 -14.38 23.58
N GLU A 75 0.71 -13.44 22.65
CA GLU A 75 0.59 -12.00 22.94
C GLU A 75 -0.86 -11.60 23.26
N LEU A 76 -1.83 -12.46 22.94
CA LEU A 76 -3.26 -12.22 23.20
C LEU A 76 -3.57 -12.59 24.65
N LYS A 77 -3.53 -11.60 25.56
CA LYS A 77 -3.89 -11.80 26.96
C LYS A 77 -5.40 -11.77 27.17
N GLY A 78 -5.92 -12.79 27.86
CA GLY A 78 -7.18 -12.75 28.59
C GLY A 78 -8.24 -13.76 28.15
N ARG A 79 -8.75 -14.49 29.16
CA ARG A 79 -10.00 -15.27 29.25
C ARG A 79 -9.87 -16.80 29.14
N PRO A 80 -10.77 -17.55 29.82
CA PRO A 80 -10.54 -18.92 30.24
C PRO A 80 -10.49 -19.88 29.05
N GLU A 81 -9.72 -20.96 29.23
CA GLU A 81 -9.41 -22.05 28.28
C GLU A 81 -10.64 -22.77 27.66
N ALA A 82 -11.86 -22.38 28.03
CA ALA A 82 -13.10 -23.03 27.62
C ALA A 82 -13.58 -22.65 26.21
N ASP A 83 -13.14 -21.52 25.65
CA ASP A 83 -13.50 -21.10 24.29
C ASP A 83 -12.25 -20.93 23.42
N VAL A 84 -11.94 -21.99 22.68
CA VAL A 84 -10.81 -22.06 21.75
C VAL A 84 -10.96 -21.08 20.57
N SER A 85 -12.16 -20.57 20.29
CA SER A 85 -12.45 -19.68 19.16
C SER A 85 -12.25 -18.20 19.49
N ALA A 86 -12.45 -17.81 20.76
CA ALA A 86 -12.35 -16.42 21.20
C ALA A 86 -10.98 -15.76 20.92
N PRO A 87 -9.82 -16.44 21.11
CA PRO A 87 -8.52 -15.86 20.77
C PRO A 87 -8.35 -15.56 19.28
N PHE A 88 -8.92 -16.38 18.39
CA PHE A 88 -8.85 -16.17 16.95
C PHE A 88 -9.72 -14.99 16.52
N ALA A 89 -10.95 -14.88 17.03
CA ALA A 89 -11.84 -13.75 16.74
C ALA A 89 -11.26 -12.42 17.22
N ALA A 90 -10.65 -12.40 18.43
CA ALA A 90 -9.97 -11.21 18.94
C ALA A 90 -8.80 -10.80 18.04
N ARG A 91 -8.01 -11.77 17.59
CA ARG A 91 -6.89 -11.55 16.67
C ARG A 91 -7.34 -10.96 15.34
N GLU A 92 -8.37 -11.53 14.73
CA GLU A 92 -8.96 -11.03 13.49
C GLU A 92 -9.47 -9.59 13.65
N GLN A 93 -10.15 -9.30 14.76
CA GLN A 93 -10.64 -7.97 15.06
C GLN A 93 -9.50 -6.95 15.21
N MET A 94 -8.41 -7.31 15.88
CA MET A 94 -7.23 -6.44 16.01
C MET A 94 -6.59 -6.13 14.65
N ILE A 95 -6.45 -7.15 13.79
CA ILE A 95 -5.91 -6.97 12.43
C ILE A 95 -6.83 -6.04 11.63
N ARG A 96 -8.15 -6.28 11.68
CA ARG A 96 -9.17 -5.48 10.99
C ARG A 96 -9.10 -4.01 11.40
N GLN A 97 -9.06 -3.77 12.71
CA GLN A 97 -8.91 -2.41 13.26
C GLN A 97 -7.59 -1.78 12.81
N GLY A 98 -6.48 -2.52 12.87
CA GLY A 98 -5.18 -2.04 12.42
C GLY A 98 -5.14 -1.64 10.95
N ILE A 99 -5.76 -2.42 10.06
CA ILE A 99 -5.87 -2.10 8.62
C ILE A 99 -6.73 -0.85 8.41
N ASN A 100 -7.89 -0.77 9.08
CA ASN A 100 -8.78 0.40 8.97
C ASN A 100 -8.10 1.69 9.48
N ASP A 101 -7.38 1.61 10.59
CA ASP A 101 -6.65 2.75 11.15
C ASP A 101 -5.44 3.13 10.30
N ALA A 102 -4.77 2.17 9.68
CA ALA A 102 -3.72 2.43 8.69
C ALA A 102 -4.28 3.15 7.47
N GLY A 103 -5.42 2.71 6.94
CA GLY A 103 -6.11 3.36 5.82
C GLY A 103 -6.45 4.83 6.10
N LYS A 104 -6.94 5.13 7.31
CA LYS A 104 -7.24 6.51 7.73
C LYS A 104 -6.02 7.41 7.90
N LYS A 105 -4.84 6.85 8.19
CA LYS A 105 -3.59 7.62 8.36
C LYS A 105 -2.95 7.99 7.03
N MET A 106 -3.23 7.22 5.98
CA MET A 106 -2.74 7.50 4.63
C MET A 106 -3.69 8.48 3.96
N ASP A 107 -3.62 9.75 4.35
CA ASP A 107 -4.37 10.83 3.71
C ASP A 107 -4.01 10.90 2.21
N GLN A 108 -5.02 11.22 1.38
CA GLN A 108 -4.85 11.54 -0.05
C GLN A 108 -4.30 10.40 -0.92
N VAL A 109 -4.71 9.14 -0.65
CA VAL A 109 -4.46 8.00 -1.56
C VAL A 109 -5.72 7.63 -2.34
N ASP A 110 -5.57 7.27 -3.61
CA ASP A 110 -6.68 6.90 -4.52
C ASP A 110 -6.99 5.41 -4.53
N GLY A 111 -6.17 4.61 -3.87
CA GLY A 111 -6.31 3.17 -3.80
C GLY A 111 -5.25 2.57 -2.89
N THR A 112 -5.53 1.36 -2.40
CA THR A 112 -4.69 0.68 -1.43
C THR A 112 -4.23 -0.67 -1.95
N VAL A 113 -2.95 -0.99 -1.74
CA VAL A 113 -2.39 -2.33 -1.95
C VAL A 113 -1.94 -2.88 -0.59
N ILE A 114 -2.53 -4.00 -0.18
CA ILE A 114 -2.13 -4.70 1.03
C ILE A 114 -1.10 -5.78 0.68
N LEU A 115 0.01 -5.79 1.39
CA LEU A 115 1.11 -6.74 1.23
C LEU A 115 1.21 -7.61 2.49
N THR A 116 1.06 -8.92 2.35
CA THR A 116 1.13 -9.87 3.47
C THR A 116 2.34 -10.78 3.37
N ASP A 117 2.80 -11.31 4.50
CA ASP A 117 3.93 -12.24 4.55
C ASP A 117 3.61 -13.62 3.98
N VAL A 118 2.46 -14.18 4.33
CA VAL A 118 2.11 -15.57 4.02
C VAL A 118 0.71 -15.65 3.43
N LEU A 119 0.55 -16.46 2.39
CA LEU A 119 -0.74 -16.80 1.79
C LEU A 119 -1.55 -17.71 2.73
N GLY A 120 -2.83 -17.40 2.92
CA GLY A 120 -3.75 -18.24 3.72
C GLY A 120 -3.61 -18.10 5.24
N GLY A 121 -2.71 -17.25 5.73
CA GLY A 121 -2.68 -16.86 7.14
C GLY A 121 -3.80 -15.88 7.50
N THR A 122 -4.10 -15.71 8.79
CA THR A 122 -5.16 -14.79 9.25
C THR A 122 -4.96 -13.37 8.75
N GLY A 123 -3.72 -12.88 8.68
CA GLY A 123 -3.42 -11.56 8.09
C GLY A 123 -3.87 -11.45 6.64
N PHE A 124 -3.60 -12.45 5.81
CA PHE A 124 -4.03 -12.51 4.41
C PHE A 124 -5.55 -12.62 4.28
N ASN A 125 -6.19 -13.53 5.04
CA ASN A 125 -7.62 -13.75 4.94
C ASN A 125 -8.43 -12.50 5.36
N VAL A 126 -8.06 -11.87 6.48
CA VAL A 126 -8.70 -10.62 6.93
C VAL A 126 -8.48 -9.49 5.92
N SER A 127 -7.27 -9.38 5.36
CA SER A 127 -6.96 -8.38 4.33
C SER A 127 -7.79 -8.59 3.06
N TRP A 128 -7.93 -9.85 2.62
CA TRP A 128 -8.72 -10.21 1.44
C TRP A 128 -10.21 -9.93 1.64
N GLU A 129 -10.75 -10.30 2.80
CA GLU A 129 -12.15 -10.04 3.15
C GLU A 129 -12.45 -8.54 3.16
N LEU A 130 -11.60 -7.73 3.79
CA LEU A 130 -11.74 -6.26 3.78
C LEU A 130 -11.65 -5.69 2.37
N MET A 131 -10.72 -6.18 1.55
CA MET A 131 -10.50 -5.66 0.21
C MET A 131 -11.65 -5.99 -0.76
N SER A 132 -12.41 -7.06 -0.53
CA SER A 132 -13.59 -7.35 -1.37
C SER A 132 -14.66 -6.24 -1.35
N HIS A 133 -14.56 -5.29 -0.40
CA HIS A 133 -15.45 -4.14 -0.28
C HIS A 133 -14.86 -2.82 -0.82
N ASP A 134 -13.54 -2.75 -1.05
CA ASP A 134 -12.83 -1.51 -1.42
C ASP A 134 -12.00 -1.68 -2.71
N ALA A 135 -11.86 -0.62 -3.51
CA ALA A 135 -11.10 -0.63 -4.75
C ALA A 135 -9.57 -0.74 -4.50
N GLY A 136 -9.07 -1.94 -4.22
CA GLY A 136 -7.65 -2.20 -3.98
C GLY A 136 -7.19 -3.61 -4.35
N ALA A 137 -6.00 -3.99 -3.90
CA ALA A 137 -5.40 -5.29 -4.20
C ALA A 137 -4.69 -5.89 -2.98
N VAL A 138 -4.63 -7.23 -2.89
CA VAL A 138 -3.90 -7.95 -1.84
C VAL A 138 -2.86 -8.87 -2.47
N ILE A 139 -1.64 -8.81 -1.96
CA ILE A 139 -0.50 -9.63 -2.39
C ILE A 139 0.01 -10.39 -1.17
N ALA A 140 0.34 -11.68 -1.32
CA ALA A 140 1.05 -12.45 -0.32
C ALA A 140 2.51 -12.67 -0.71
N GLY A 141 3.39 -12.89 0.26
CA GLY A 141 4.82 -13.11 0.04
C GLY A 141 5.63 -11.82 -0.06
N VAL A 142 5.29 -10.80 0.74
CA VAL A 142 6.03 -9.53 0.75
C VAL A 142 7.52 -9.76 1.03
N ASN A 143 8.36 -9.06 0.27
CA ASN A 143 9.80 -9.07 0.44
C ASN A 143 10.36 -7.65 0.25
N LEU A 144 11.63 -7.44 0.59
CA LEU A 144 12.25 -6.12 0.49
C LEU A 144 12.25 -5.55 -0.95
N PRO A 145 12.59 -6.30 -2.01
CA PRO A 145 12.45 -5.82 -3.39
C PRO A 145 11.06 -5.27 -3.73
N MET A 146 10.00 -5.92 -3.23
CA MET A 146 8.63 -5.48 -3.42
C MET A 146 8.37 -4.11 -2.78
N VAL A 147 8.82 -3.90 -1.54
CA VAL A 147 8.65 -2.62 -0.84
C VAL A 147 9.43 -1.50 -1.54
N LEU A 148 10.67 -1.77 -1.96
CA LEU A 148 11.48 -0.80 -2.71
C LEU A 148 10.80 -0.43 -4.03
N LYS A 149 10.28 -1.41 -4.76
CA LYS A 149 9.61 -1.18 -6.03
C LYS A 149 8.28 -0.44 -5.86
N ALA A 150 7.52 -0.74 -4.80
CA ALA A 150 6.27 -0.05 -4.47
C ALA A 150 6.48 1.45 -4.24
N ALA A 151 7.62 1.83 -3.62
CA ALA A 151 7.95 3.23 -3.38
C ALA A 151 8.20 4.04 -4.66
N GLU A 152 8.43 3.36 -5.79
CA GLU A 152 8.70 3.93 -7.11
C GLU A 152 7.64 3.55 -8.15
N ILE A 153 6.50 3.00 -7.73
CA ILE A 153 5.43 2.61 -8.65
C ILE A 153 4.85 3.87 -9.31
N LYS A 154 4.59 3.79 -10.61
CA LYS A 154 4.05 4.92 -11.39
C LYS A 154 2.56 4.79 -11.67
N THR A 155 2.05 3.56 -11.73
CA THR A 155 0.62 3.34 -11.90
C THR A 155 -0.13 3.72 -10.62
N THR A 156 -1.33 4.24 -10.80
CA THR A 156 -2.26 4.60 -9.74
C THR A 156 -3.43 3.64 -9.65
N ASP A 157 -3.42 2.59 -10.47
CA ASP A 157 -4.36 1.47 -10.41
C ASP A 157 -3.78 0.38 -9.48
N PRO A 158 -4.47 0.03 -8.37
CA PRO A 158 -3.96 -0.94 -7.39
C PRO A 158 -3.70 -2.34 -7.96
N VAL A 159 -4.51 -2.80 -8.92
CA VAL A 159 -4.39 -4.14 -9.49
C VAL A 159 -3.20 -4.21 -10.44
N ALA A 160 -3.03 -3.20 -11.30
CA ALA A 160 -1.87 -3.06 -12.15
C ALA A 160 -0.59 -2.90 -11.31
N ALA A 161 -0.65 -2.14 -10.22
CA ALA A 161 0.47 -2.02 -9.28
C ALA A 161 0.83 -3.39 -8.68
N ALA A 162 -0.17 -4.13 -8.20
CA ALA A 162 0.05 -5.44 -7.61
C ALA A 162 0.66 -6.43 -8.60
N ALA A 163 0.18 -6.46 -9.85
CA ALA A 163 0.74 -7.31 -10.89
C ALA A 163 2.21 -6.96 -11.19
N GLU A 164 2.55 -5.67 -11.32
CA GLU A 164 3.94 -5.23 -11.53
C GLU A 164 4.82 -5.59 -10.33
N LEU A 165 4.33 -5.40 -9.10
CA LEU A 165 5.06 -5.73 -7.88
C LEU A 165 5.36 -7.22 -7.80
N VAL A 166 4.40 -8.09 -8.09
CA VAL A 166 4.61 -9.54 -8.10
C VAL A 166 5.67 -9.94 -9.14
N ASP A 167 5.51 -9.50 -10.40
CA ASP A 167 6.47 -9.85 -11.46
C ASP A 167 7.91 -9.44 -11.10
N ARG A 168 8.10 -8.18 -10.69
CA ARG A 168 9.43 -7.64 -10.39
C ARG A 168 10.05 -8.31 -9.17
N SER A 169 9.27 -8.55 -8.14
CA SER A 169 9.77 -9.08 -6.86
C SER A 169 10.10 -10.56 -6.94
N CYS A 170 9.35 -11.33 -7.74
CA CYS A 170 9.68 -12.73 -8.02
C CYS A 170 11.01 -12.85 -8.78
N ARG A 171 11.27 -11.97 -9.75
CA ARG A 171 12.54 -11.94 -10.51
C ARG A 171 13.76 -11.55 -9.64
N ALA A 172 13.53 -10.89 -8.51
CA ALA A 172 14.58 -10.52 -7.58
C ALA A 172 15.03 -11.69 -6.68
N ILE A 173 14.28 -12.80 -6.66
CA ILE A 173 14.66 -14.02 -5.94
C ILE A 173 15.60 -14.81 -6.84
N VAL A 174 16.90 -14.77 -6.52
CA VAL A 174 17.96 -15.39 -7.34
C VAL A 174 18.71 -16.46 -6.54
N CYS A 175 18.91 -17.62 -7.16
CA CYS A 175 19.88 -18.61 -6.69
C CYS A 175 21.17 -18.45 -7.48
N ARG A 176 22.28 -18.16 -6.79
CA ARG A 176 23.62 -18.17 -7.37
C ARG A 176 24.43 -19.25 -6.67
N SER A 177 24.86 -20.26 -7.41
CA SER A 177 25.82 -21.24 -6.93
C SER A 177 27.22 -20.87 -7.41
N SER A 178 28.23 -21.06 -6.57
CA SER A 178 29.64 -20.86 -6.90
C SER A 178 30.25 -22.06 -7.63
N ALA A 179 29.43 -22.91 -8.26
CA ALA A 179 29.89 -24.15 -8.88
C ALA A 179 31.06 -23.85 -9.83
N ARG A 180 32.23 -24.38 -9.47
CA ARG A 180 33.37 -24.54 -10.36
C ARG A 180 33.06 -25.64 -11.37
#